data_AF-A0A817ZSB2-F1
#
_entry.id   AF-A0A817ZSB2-F1
#
_cell.length_a   1.000
_cell.length_b   1.000
_cell.length_c   1.000
_cell.angle_alpha   90.00
_cell.angle_beta   90.00
_cell.angle_gamma   90.00
#
_symmetry.space_group_name_H-M   'P 1'
#
loop_
_entity.id
_entity.type
_entity.pdbx_description
1 polymer ?
#
loop_
_entity_poly.entity_id
_entity_poly.type
_entity_poly.pdbx_seq_one_letter_code
_entity_poly.pdbx_strand_id
1 'polypeptide(L)'
;MNNDSNKSVEQSNSIAADRVQGSFDEDLVTCSICHMILWKPVACKTCENSFCSDCINQWQQKQPNKCPFTCHYEERKCIGAILKVLSRLQINCCYMQNGCSAAVPYEGLEKHEQQCDYQPKKCEGCQRELLLKDLAQHQQQCDQIDLKCSTCETLFKRKDMKNHNEVQCLKQQLQ
;
A
#
# COMPACT_ATOMS: atom_id res chain seq x y z
N MET A 1 -18.87 -17.39 9.54
CA MET A 1 -18.19 -17.37 8.23
C MET A 1 -18.29 -15.94 7.69
N ASN A 2 -17.39 -15.05 8.11
CA ASN A 2 -17.32 -13.69 7.56
C ASN A 2 -15.91 -13.51 7.00
N ASN A 3 -15.83 -13.56 5.67
CA ASN A 3 -14.65 -13.24 4.90
C ASN A 3 -14.55 -11.72 4.79
N ASP A 4 -13.82 -11.09 5.72
CA ASP A 4 -13.35 -9.72 5.54
C ASP A 4 -12.18 -9.72 4.55
N SER A 5 -12.53 -9.75 3.26
CA SER A 5 -11.59 -9.49 2.17
C SER A 5 -11.40 -7.99 1.98
N ASN A 6 -10.84 -7.33 3.00
CA ASN A 6 -10.31 -5.98 2.88
C ASN A 6 -8.80 -6.07 2.63
N LYS A 7 -8.42 -6.64 1.47
CA LYS A 7 -7.06 -6.49 0.94
C LYS A 7 -6.96 -5.10 0.31
N SER A 8 -6.78 -4.10 1.16
CA SER A 8 -5.98 -2.92 0.79
C SER A 8 -4.70 -3.47 0.19
N VAL A 9 -4.26 -2.97 -0.98
CA VAL A 9 -2.98 -3.36 -1.59
C VAL A 9 -1.92 -3.33 -0.49
N GLU A 10 -1.47 -4.52 -0.07
CA GLU A 10 -0.41 -4.64 0.93
C GLU A 10 0.78 -3.89 0.36
N GLN A 11 1.14 -2.78 0.99
CA GLN A 11 2.40 -2.09 0.73
C GLN A 11 3.46 -3.18 0.65
N SER A 12 4.14 -3.28 -0.48
CA SER A 12 4.85 -4.50 -0.83
C SER A 12 5.91 -4.79 0.24
N ASN A 13 5.67 -5.80 1.07
CA ASN A 13 6.54 -6.23 2.18
C ASN A 13 7.91 -6.73 1.68
N SER A 14 8.12 -6.73 0.37
CA SER A 14 9.34 -7.05 -0.39
C SER A 14 9.17 -6.58 -1.83
N ILE A 15 10.25 -6.49 -2.61
CA ILE A 15 10.20 -6.07 -4.01
C ILE A 15 10.52 -7.26 -4.93
N ALA A 16 9.72 -7.48 -5.96
CA ALA A 16 9.98 -8.53 -6.94
C ALA A 16 11.20 -8.19 -7.82
N ALA A 17 12.05 -9.18 -8.06
CA ALA A 17 13.29 -9.01 -8.82
C ALA A 17 13.04 -8.52 -10.26
N ASP A 18 11.96 -8.98 -10.89
CA ASP A 18 11.53 -8.58 -12.23
C ASP A 18 11.12 -7.10 -12.34
N ARG A 19 10.90 -6.43 -11.21
CA ARG A 19 10.64 -4.99 -11.16
C ARG A 19 11.93 -4.16 -11.15
N VAL A 20 13.09 -4.75 -10.88
CA VAL A 20 14.36 -4.03 -10.80
C VAL A 20 14.97 -3.91 -12.21
N GLN A 21 15.40 -2.71 -12.57
CA GLN A 21 16.04 -2.47 -13.85
C GLN A 21 17.55 -2.76 -13.79
N GLY A 22 18.06 -3.35 -14.88
CA GLY A 22 19.49 -3.64 -15.04
C GLY A 22 19.95 -4.84 -14.21
N SER A 23 21.26 -5.09 -14.23
CA SER A 23 21.90 -6.15 -13.47
C SER A 23 22.27 -5.67 -12.07
N PHE A 24 22.05 -6.51 -11.07
CA PHE A 24 22.46 -6.29 -9.68
C PHE A 24 22.84 -7.63 -9.04
N ASP A 25 23.51 -7.57 -7.89
CA ASP A 25 23.83 -8.77 -7.10
C ASP A 25 22.59 -9.18 -6.29
N GLU A 26 21.79 -10.09 -6.87
CA GLU A 26 20.52 -10.52 -6.31
C GLU A 26 20.69 -11.27 -4.98
N ASP A 27 21.70 -12.13 -4.88
CA ASP A 27 21.96 -12.92 -3.67
C ASP A 27 22.28 -12.02 -2.47
N LEU A 28 22.95 -10.89 -2.70
CA LEU A 28 23.29 -9.92 -1.66
C LEU A 28 22.08 -9.16 -1.10
N VAL A 29 21.04 -8.94 -1.90
CA VAL A 29 19.89 -8.08 -1.54
C VAL A 29 18.58 -8.86 -1.39
N THR A 30 18.64 -10.19 -1.35
CA THR A 30 17.47 -11.05 -1.22
C THR A 30 17.14 -11.37 0.24
N CYS A 31 15.86 -11.30 0.58
CA CYS A 31 15.34 -11.68 1.89
C CYS A 31 15.38 -13.20 2.07
N SER A 32 15.97 -13.69 3.16
CA SER A 32 16.05 -15.13 3.44
C SER A 32 14.73 -15.81 3.83
N ILE A 33 13.61 -15.06 3.90
CA ILE A 33 12.28 -15.60 4.22
C ILE A 33 11.38 -15.64 2.98
N CYS A 34 11.24 -14.50 2.27
CA CYS A 34 10.35 -14.41 1.12
C CYS A 34 11.07 -14.62 -0.23
N HIS A 35 12.40 -14.66 -0.24
CA HIS A 35 13.23 -14.81 -1.45
C HIS A 35 13.01 -13.71 -2.50
N MET A 36 12.61 -12.53 -2.05
CA MET A 36 12.43 -11.32 -2.86
C MET A 36 13.41 -10.25 -2.40
N ILE A 37 13.58 -9.18 -3.18
CA ILE A 37 14.44 -8.06 -2.83
C ILE A 37 13.97 -7.44 -1.51
N LEU A 38 14.94 -7.21 -0.63
CA LEU A 38 14.75 -6.69 0.71
C LEU A 38 13.98 -5.36 0.71
N TRP A 39 12.93 -5.27 1.55
CA TRP A 39 12.19 -4.03 1.83
C TRP A 39 12.33 -3.65 3.31
N LYS A 40 12.73 -2.40 3.56
CA LYS A 40 13.04 -1.88 4.91
C LYS A 40 13.86 -2.90 5.73
N PRO A 41 15.04 -3.32 5.23
CA PRO A 41 15.72 -4.49 5.77
C PRO A 41 16.24 -4.31 7.19
N VAL A 42 16.15 -5.40 7.95
CA VAL A 42 16.81 -5.60 9.25
C VAL A 42 17.62 -6.89 9.20
N ALA A 43 18.54 -7.07 10.13
CA ALA A 43 19.35 -8.28 10.21
C ALA A 43 19.32 -8.89 11.61
N CYS A 44 19.63 -10.18 11.70
CA CYS A 44 19.87 -10.83 12.97
C CYS A 44 21.28 -10.51 13.48
N LYS A 45 21.41 -10.13 14.76
CA LYS A 45 22.71 -9.85 15.38
C LYS A 45 23.65 -11.05 15.42
N THR A 46 23.11 -12.25 15.58
CA THR A 46 23.89 -13.48 15.77
C THR A 46 24.39 -14.06 14.45
N CYS A 47 23.53 -14.17 13.42
CA CYS A 47 23.86 -14.84 12.16
C CYS A 47 23.99 -13.89 10.97
N GLU A 48 23.75 -12.60 11.15
CA GLU A 48 23.87 -11.53 10.14
C GLU A 48 22.97 -11.66 8.90
N ASN A 49 22.18 -12.72 8.79
CA ASN A 49 21.15 -12.85 7.76
C ASN A 49 20.16 -11.67 7.79
N SER A 50 19.82 -11.20 6.60
CA SER A 50 18.96 -10.03 6.38
C SER A 50 17.55 -10.44 5.95
N PHE A 51 16.57 -9.69 6.42
CA PHE A 51 15.16 -9.95 6.20
C PHE A 51 14.44 -8.63 5.92
N CYS A 52 13.34 -8.68 5.16
CA CYS A 52 12.39 -7.58 5.19
C CYS A 52 11.82 -7.43 6.61
N SER A 53 11.59 -6.20 7.06
CA SER A 53 11.06 -5.93 8.41
C SER A 53 9.77 -6.73 8.66
N ASP A 54 8.82 -6.69 7.74
CA ASP A 54 7.55 -7.40 7.91
C ASP A 54 7.70 -8.93 7.90
N CYS A 55 8.61 -9.47 7.08
CA CYS A 55 8.88 -10.90 7.04
C CYS A 55 9.38 -11.42 8.39
N ILE A 56 10.37 -10.75 8.99
CA ILE A 56 10.90 -11.19 10.28
C ILE A 56 9.92 -10.90 11.42
N ASN A 57 9.16 -9.81 11.38
CA ASN A 57 8.13 -9.51 12.36
C ASN A 57 7.04 -10.60 12.38
N GLN A 58 6.54 -11.02 11.21
CA GLN A 58 5.57 -12.12 11.11
C GLN A 58 6.16 -13.46 11.57
N TRP A 59 7.45 -13.71 11.33
CA TRP A 59 8.13 -14.88 11.85
C TRP A 59 8.22 -14.85 13.38
N GLN A 60 8.63 -13.72 13.98
CA GLN A 60 8.74 -13.54 15.43
C GLN A 60 7.40 -13.72 16.15
N GLN A 61 6.27 -13.33 15.52
CA GLN A 61 4.93 -13.58 16.07
C GLN A 61 4.63 -15.09 16.24
N LYS A 62 5.17 -15.94 15.37
CA LYS A 62 4.98 -17.40 15.41
C LYS A 62 6.06 -18.12 16.23
N GLN A 63 7.28 -17.58 16.23
CA GLN A 63 8.46 -18.15 16.86
C GLN A 63 9.24 -17.05 17.62
N PRO A 64 8.76 -16.62 18.80
CA PRO A 64 9.37 -15.51 19.54
C PRO A 64 10.84 -15.76 19.88
N ASN A 65 11.67 -14.73 19.69
CA ASN A 65 13.11 -14.73 19.96
C ASN A 65 13.93 -15.76 19.17
N LYS A 66 13.35 -16.38 18.14
CA LYS A 66 14.01 -17.40 17.31
C LYS A 66 14.17 -16.91 15.89
N CYS A 67 15.39 -16.92 15.37
CA CYS A 67 15.69 -16.60 13.98
C CYS A 67 15.25 -17.75 13.05
N PRO A 68 14.89 -17.49 11.77
CA PRO A 68 14.71 -18.55 10.77
C PRO A 68 15.89 -19.53 10.67
N PHE A 69 17.09 -19.06 10.98
CA PHE A 69 18.33 -19.85 11.03
C PHE A 69 18.62 -20.46 12.40
N THR A 70 17.60 -20.65 13.24
CA THR A 70 17.62 -21.35 14.53
C THR A 70 18.41 -20.71 15.68
N CYS A 71 19.17 -19.64 15.44
CA CYS A 71 19.81 -18.86 16.50
C CYS A 71 18.81 -17.96 17.26
N HIS A 72 19.27 -17.33 18.34
CA HIS A 72 18.50 -16.28 19.03
C HIS A 72 18.39 -15.03 18.14
N TYR A 73 17.16 -14.56 17.93
CA TYR A 73 16.92 -13.33 17.18
C TYR A 73 17.02 -12.13 18.10
N GLU A 74 18.03 -11.30 17.84
CA GLU A 74 18.13 -9.92 18.29
C GLU A 74 18.26 -9.05 17.04
N GLU A 75 17.43 -8.02 16.91
CA GLU A 75 17.43 -7.14 15.74
C GLU A 75 18.68 -6.26 15.72
N ARG A 76 19.26 -6.10 14.53
CA ARG A 76 20.24 -5.05 14.23
C ARG A 76 19.94 -4.39 12.89
N LYS A 77 20.55 -3.22 12.68
CA LYS A 77 20.58 -2.58 11.36
C LYS A 77 21.23 -3.50 10.34
N CYS A 78 20.62 -3.57 9.16
CA CYS A 78 21.19 -4.27 8.01
C CYS A 78 22.57 -3.69 7.63
N ILE A 79 23.39 -4.52 6.99
CA ILE A 79 24.77 -4.18 6.64
C ILE A 79 24.78 -3.02 5.65
N GLY A 80 25.64 -2.03 5.87
CA GLY A 80 25.68 -0.81 5.05
C GLY A 80 26.00 -1.06 3.57
N ALA A 81 26.70 -2.13 3.23
CA ALA A 81 26.93 -2.54 1.84
C ALA A 81 25.62 -2.91 1.13
N ILE A 82 24.76 -3.70 1.79
CA ILE A 82 23.42 -4.05 1.28
C ILE A 82 22.59 -2.79 1.06
N LEU A 83 22.56 -1.88 2.04
CA LEU A 83 21.83 -0.61 1.92
C LEU A 83 22.32 0.25 0.74
N LYS A 84 23.63 0.27 0.48
CA LYS A 84 24.21 1.00 -0.67
C LYS A 84 23.88 0.36 -2.02
N VAL A 85 23.69 -0.96 -2.08
CA VAL A 85 23.24 -1.62 -3.31
C VAL A 85 21.78 -1.32 -3.54
N LEU A 86 20.94 -1.47 -2.51
CA LEU A 86 19.51 -1.13 -2.56
C LEU A 86 19.29 0.32 -3.03
N SER A 87 20.05 1.29 -2.50
CA SER A 87 19.90 2.71 -2.86
C SER A 87 20.24 3.05 -4.31
N ARG A 88 20.84 2.12 -5.06
CA ARG A 88 21.19 2.30 -6.47
C ARG A 88 20.17 1.67 -7.41
N LEU A 89 19.24 0.87 -6.89
CA LEU A 89 18.25 0.19 -7.71
C LEU A 89 17.27 1.20 -8.31
N GLN A 90 16.97 1.01 -9.60
CA GLN A 90 15.83 1.63 -10.27
C GLN A 90 14.72 0.58 -10.35
N ILE A 91 13.53 0.92 -9.87
CA ILE A 91 12.48 -0.04 -9.60
C ILE A 91 11.20 0.40 -10.30
N ASN A 92 10.68 -0.48 -11.17
CA ASN A 92 9.40 -0.31 -11.83
C ASN A 92 8.26 -0.33 -10.80
N CYS A 93 7.32 0.60 -10.95
CA CYS A 93 6.12 0.69 -10.14
C CYS A 93 5.32 -0.63 -10.13
N CYS A 94 4.76 -1.02 -8.98
CA CYS A 94 3.89 -2.20 -8.90
C CYS A 94 2.62 -2.10 -9.77
N TYR A 95 2.21 -0.88 -10.13
CA TYR A 95 1.06 -0.62 -11.00
C TYR A 95 1.41 -0.56 -12.49
N MET A 96 2.52 -1.16 -12.92
CA MET A 96 2.90 -1.25 -14.33
C MET A 96 1.82 -1.91 -15.20
N GLN A 97 1.16 -2.94 -14.69
CA GLN A 97 0.05 -3.61 -15.37
C GLN A 97 -1.17 -2.69 -15.58
N ASN A 98 -1.33 -1.66 -14.73
CA ASN A 98 -2.39 -0.67 -14.86
C ASN A 98 -1.99 0.48 -15.80
N GLY A 99 -0.74 0.53 -16.27
CA GLY A 99 -0.24 1.54 -17.20
C GLY A 99 0.82 2.49 -16.62
N CYS A 100 1.30 2.29 -15.39
CA CYS A 100 2.39 3.09 -14.86
C CYS A 100 3.73 2.69 -15.51
N SER A 101 4.37 3.60 -16.23
CA SER A 101 5.70 3.37 -16.84
C SER A 101 6.86 3.89 -15.98
N ALA A 102 6.58 4.35 -14.75
CA ALA A 102 7.59 4.94 -13.89
C ALA A 102 8.56 3.89 -13.33
N ALA A 103 9.85 4.19 -13.46
CA ALA A 103 10.92 3.56 -12.70
C ALA A 103 11.47 4.60 -11.72
N VAL A 104 11.54 4.22 -10.44
CA VAL A 104 11.90 5.14 -9.35
C VAL A 104 13.01 4.56 -8.47
N PRO A 105 13.83 5.41 -7.82
CA PRO A 105 14.82 4.95 -6.85
C PRO A 105 14.16 4.22 -5.67
N TYR A 106 14.90 3.30 -5.07
CA TYR A 106 14.45 2.52 -3.91
C TYR A 106 13.84 3.38 -2.78
N GLU A 107 14.48 4.49 -2.41
CA GLU A 107 14.01 5.41 -1.36
C GLU A 107 12.71 6.14 -1.74
N GLY A 108 12.47 6.34 -3.04
CA GLY A 108 11.30 7.04 -3.56
C GLY A 108 10.11 6.14 -3.85
N LEU A 109 10.30 4.81 -3.80
CA LEU A 109 9.32 3.84 -4.26
C LEU A 109 8.01 3.91 -3.46
N GLU A 110 8.09 3.93 -2.12
CA GLU A 110 6.91 3.97 -1.25
C GLU A 110 6.05 5.21 -1.52
N LYS A 111 6.71 6.37 -1.60
CA LYS A 111 6.04 7.64 -1.86
C LYS A 111 5.37 7.64 -3.23
N HIS A 112 6.05 7.13 -4.25
CA HIS A 112 5.50 7.04 -5.59
C HIS A 112 4.26 6.13 -5.61
N GLU A 113 4.34 4.93 -5.05
CA GLU A 113 3.23 3.96 -5.09
C GLU A 113 2.00 4.43 -4.29
N GLN A 114 2.19 5.18 -3.20
CA GLN A 114 1.08 5.79 -2.44
C GLN A 114 0.35 6.91 -3.19
N GLN A 115 1.00 7.52 -4.19
CA GLN A 115 0.50 8.66 -4.96
C GLN A 115 0.36 8.35 -6.45
N CYS A 116 0.50 7.07 -6.83
CA CYS A 116 0.50 6.68 -8.22
C CYS A 116 -0.89 6.83 -8.82
N ASP A 117 -0.99 7.57 -9.92
CA ASP A 117 -2.22 7.76 -10.69
C ASP A 117 -2.88 6.45 -11.15
N TYR A 118 -2.08 5.39 -11.27
CA TYR A 118 -2.49 4.05 -11.69
C TYR A 118 -2.75 3.10 -10.51
N GLN A 119 -2.68 3.59 -9.26
CA GLN A 119 -3.12 2.84 -8.10
C GLN A 119 -4.63 2.64 -8.12
N PRO A 120 -5.14 1.41 -7.93
CA PRO A 120 -6.55 1.15 -7.74
C PRO A 120 -7.05 1.72 -6.39
N LYS A 121 -8.17 2.43 -6.42
CA LYS A 121 -8.90 2.92 -5.24
C LYS A 121 -10.39 2.72 -5.41
N LYS A 122 -11.06 2.43 -4.28
CA LYS A 122 -12.51 2.29 -4.23
C LYS A 122 -13.18 3.65 -4.13
N CYS A 123 -14.25 3.84 -4.90
CA CYS A 123 -15.14 4.98 -4.72
C CYS A 123 -15.86 4.90 -3.37
N GLU A 124 -15.83 5.98 -2.59
CA GLU A 124 -16.48 6.08 -1.28
C GLU A 124 -18.00 5.83 -1.34
N GLY A 125 -18.64 6.22 -2.46
CA GLY A 125 -20.07 6.00 -2.67
C GLY A 125 -20.40 4.60 -3.17
N CYS A 126 -20.02 4.28 -4.41
CA CYS A 126 -20.45 3.04 -5.08
C CYS A 126 -19.55 1.83 -4.81
N GLN A 127 -18.43 2.00 -4.09
CA GLN A 127 -17.44 0.96 -3.78
C GLN A 127 -16.78 0.29 -5.00
N ARG A 128 -16.99 0.83 -6.21
CA ARG A 128 -16.31 0.39 -7.44
C ARG A 128 -14.83 0.76 -7.38
N GLU A 129 -13.98 -0.17 -7.78
CA GLU A 129 -12.55 0.05 -7.92
C GLU A 129 -12.23 0.76 -9.25
N LEU A 130 -11.47 1.84 -9.15
CA LEU A 130 -11.09 2.74 -10.24
C LEU A 130 -9.62 3.15 -10.06
N LEU A 131 -8.96 3.57 -11.13
CA LEU A 131 -7.62 4.16 -11.01
C LEU A 131 -7.73 5.55 -10.36
N LEU A 132 -6.71 5.93 -9.58
CA LEU A 132 -6.68 7.22 -8.88
C LEU A 132 -6.93 8.41 -9.82
N LYS A 133 -6.34 8.40 -11.02
CA LYS A 133 -6.56 9.44 -12.05
C LYS A 133 -8.02 9.58 -12.50
N ASP A 134 -8.78 8.48 -12.50
CA ASP A 134 -10.16 8.44 -12.98
C ASP A 134 -11.17 8.63 -11.83
N LEU A 135 -10.72 8.44 -10.59
CA LEU A 135 -11.56 8.48 -9.39
C LEU A 135 -12.22 9.86 -9.18
N ALA A 136 -11.45 10.93 -9.36
CA ALA A 136 -11.96 12.29 -9.18
C ALA A 136 -13.10 12.60 -10.14
N GLN A 137 -12.95 12.23 -11.42
CA GLN A 137 -14.01 12.41 -12.43
C GLN A 137 -15.23 11.55 -12.11
N HIS A 138 -15.02 10.29 -11.69
CA HIS A 138 -16.11 9.41 -11.31
C HIS A 138 -16.90 9.94 -10.10
N GLN A 139 -16.23 10.42 -9.04
CA GLN A 139 -16.89 10.93 -7.84
C GLN A 139 -17.82 12.12 -8.13
N GLN A 140 -17.48 12.95 -9.12
CA GLN A 140 -18.34 14.06 -9.57
C GLN A 140 -19.66 13.59 -10.22
N GLN A 141 -19.71 12.34 -10.69
CA GLN A 141 -20.86 11.75 -11.37
C GLN A 141 -21.45 10.54 -10.64
N CYS A 142 -20.90 10.19 -9.47
CA CYS A 142 -21.28 8.99 -8.74
C CYS A 142 -22.61 9.20 -8.02
N ASP A 143 -23.63 8.42 -8.39
CA ASP A 143 -24.98 8.45 -7.81
C ASP A 143 -25.04 8.04 -6.34
N GLN A 144 -24.09 7.22 -5.90
CA GLN A 144 -24.06 6.64 -4.55
C GLN A 144 -23.19 7.45 -3.58
N ILE A 145 -22.56 8.55 -4.03
CA ILE A 145 -21.76 9.39 -3.14
C ILE A 145 -22.68 10.17 -2.21
N ASP A 146 -22.31 10.25 -0.94
CA ASP A 146 -23.01 11.08 0.04
C ASP A 146 -22.63 12.55 -0.16
N LEU A 147 -23.65 13.40 -0.23
CA LEU A 147 -23.54 14.85 -0.30
C LEU A 147 -24.00 15.41 1.05
N LYS A 148 -23.25 16.38 1.58
CA LYS A 148 -23.64 17.13 2.76
C LYS A 148 -24.49 18.33 2.35
N CYS A 149 -25.69 18.46 2.90
CA CYS A 149 -26.49 19.67 2.73
C CYS A 149 -25.80 20.85 3.42
N SER A 150 -25.65 21.98 2.74
CA SER A 150 -25.07 23.20 3.32
C SER A 150 -25.95 23.87 4.37
N THR A 151 -27.24 23.55 4.36
CA THR A 151 -28.26 24.24 5.17
C THR A 151 -28.63 23.46 6.42
N CYS A 152 -28.91 22.16 6.30
CA CYS A 152 -29.30 21.30 7.43
C CYS A 152 -28.25 20.25 7.80
N GLU A 153 -27.07 20.27 7.17
CA GLU A 153 -25.92 19.38 7.44
C GLU A 153 -26.15 17.87 7.23
N THR A 154 -27.34 17.43 6.84
CA THR A 154 -27.68 16.03 6.57
C THR A 154 -26.87 15.47 5.40
N LEU A 155 -26.44 14.22 5.55
CA LEU A 155 -25.87 13.42 4.46
C LEU A 155 -26.97 12.69 3.69
N PHE A 156 -26.94 12.77 2.37
CA PHE A 156 -27.84 12.03 1.48
C PHE A 156 -27.11 11.64 0.18
N LYS A 157 -27.54 10.56 -0.47
CA LYS A 157 -26.91 10.13 -1.72
C LYS A 157 -27.24 11.08 -2.88
N ARG A 158 -26.31 11.29 -3.81
CA ARG A 158 -26.52 12.12 -5.00
C ARG A 158 -27.79 11.75 -5.78
N LYS A 159 -28.09 10.47 -5.96
CA LYS A 159 -29.34 10.02 -6.61
C LYS A 159 -30.62 10.52 -5.91
N ASP A 160 -30.54 10.75 -4.60
CA ASP A 160 -31.65 11.17 -3.73
C ASP A 160 -31.72 12.71 -3.60
N MET A 161 -30.88 13.44 -4.35
CA MET A 161 -30.86 14.92 -4.35
C MET A 161 -32.21 15.53 -4.73
N LYS A 162 -33.02 14.84 -5.53
CA LYS A 162 -34.39 15.29 -5.87
C LYS A 162 -35.35 15.19 -4.67
N ASN A 163 -35.09 14.27 -3.75
CA ASN A 163 -35.93 14.04 -2.57
C ASN A 163 -35.61 15.09 -1.49
N HIS A 164 -34.36 15.50 -1.37
CA HIS A 164 -33.89 16.53 -0.45
C HIS A 164 -34.13 17.96 -1.00
N ASN A 165 -35.40 18.37 -1.11
CA ASN A 165 -35.79 19.74 -1.49
C ASN A 165 -35.85 20.71 -0.29
N GLU A 166 -36.03 22.02 -0.54
CA GLU A 166 -36.12 23.06 0.50
C GLU A 166 -37.08 22.69 1.64
N VAL A 167 -38.21 22.03 1.34
CA VAL A 167 -39.20 21.63 2.34
C VAL A 167 -38.68 20.50 3.24
N GLN A 168 -37.97 19.50 2.69
CA GLN A 168 -37.34 18.46 3.49
C GLN A 168 -36.15 19.00 4.31
N CYS A 169 -35.38 19.92 3.73
CA CYS A 169 -34.27 20.59 4.40
C CYS A 169 -34.76 21.42 5.60
N LEU A 170 -35.80 22.24 5.42
CA LEU A 170 -36.41 23.06 6.49
C LEU A 170 -37.01 22.19 7.60
N LYS A 171 -37.62 21.03 7.27
CA LYS A 171 -38.14 20.10 8.27
C LYS A 171 -37.04 19.50 9.16
N GLN A 172 -35.84 19.29 8.64
CA GLN A 172 -34.71 18.78 9.45
C GLN A 172 -34.11 19.85 10.37
N GLN A 173 -34.28 21.14 10.10
CA GLN A 173 -33.79 22.22 10.97
C GLN A 173 -34.73 22.53 12.16
N LEU A 174 -35.95 22.00 12.15
CA LEU A 174 -36.98 22.24 13.17
C LEU A 174 -37.12 21.10 14.19
N GLN A 175 -36.23 20.11 14.14
CA GLN A 175 -36.10 19.00 15.11
C GLN A 175 -34.83 19.17 15.94
#